data_AF-A0A5Q0NY34-F1
#
_entry.id   AF-A0A5Q0NY34-F1
#
_cell.length_a   1.000
_cell.length_b   1.000
_cell.length_c   1.000
_cell.angle_alpha   90.00
_cell.angle_beta   90.00
_cell.angle_gamma   90.00
#
_symmetry.space_group_name_H-M   'P 1'
#
loop_
_entity.id
_entity.type
_entity.pdbx_description
1 polymer ?
#
loop_
_entity_poly.entity_id
_entity_poly.type
_entity_poly.pdbx_seq_one_letter_code
_entity_poly.pdbx_strand_id
1 'polypeptide(L)'
;MASVRVAADGSIAYPDEQISAGSQLTASAPGACSDSAFTTKDAEQAGRWNWWLGDGVRPAGLTTSETRDALKEALTWLSEGHNNCNITPGYSEYAVSAYYNGVSELESDFHLYGDGKSVCGDGSLDGRDGKSVVDFGNLDDPGNTTPLAAECTWTLPQPFNKNNILESDVRFNTTDKSFYYNKPSSCSNRFDLRGVALHEFGHSYGLGHVSESSHGNLTMSTQLDDCDNSQRTLGNGDLLGLKDIYG
;
A
#
# COMPACT_ATOMS: atom_id res chain seq x y z
N MET A 1 10.10 12.57 10.94
CA MET A 1 9.17 12.59 12.09
C MET A 1 7.77 12.40 11.53
N ALA A 2 7.26 11.17 11.51
CA ALA A 2 5.84 10.96 11.25
C ALA A 2 5.09 11.42 12.51
N SER A 3 4.30 12.49 12.40
CA SER A 3 3.61 13.09 13.53
C SER A 3 2.32 12.34 13.80
N VAL A 4 2.21 11.68 14.94
CA VAL A 4 0.91 11.36 15.54
C VAL A 4 0.22 12.70 15.81
N ARG A 5 -0.84 13.01 15.06
CA ARG A 5 -1.64 14.21 15.34
C ARG A 5 -2.75 13.81 16.29
N VAL A 6 -2.60 14.21 17.56
CA VAL A 6 -3.72 14.20 18.50
C VAL A 6 -4.58 15.42 18.16
N ALA A 7 -5.79 15.19 17.65
CA ALA A 7 -6.75 16.25 17.43
C ALA A 7 -7.22 16.85 18.78
N ALA A 8 -7.82 18.03 18.74
CA ALA A 8 -8.22 18.76 19.95
C ALA A 8 -9.29 18.02 20.79
N ASP A 9 -9.97 17.03 20.21
CA ASP A 9 -10.93 16.14 20.87
C ASP A 9 -10.29 14.87 21.46
N GLY A 10 -8.97 14.70 21.33
CA GLY A 10 -8.24 13.54 21.82
C GLY A 10 -8.20 12.36 20.84
N SER A 11 -8.78 12.48 19.64
CA SER A 11 -8.65 11.44 18.61
C SER A 11 -7.23 11.41 18.03
N ILE A 12 -6.72 10.21 17.77
CA ILE A 12 -5.40 9.98 17.21
C ILE A 12 -5.55 9.77 15.70
N ALA A 13 -5.06 10.73 14.91
CA ALA A 13 -4.98 10.54 13.46
C ALA A 13 -3.69 9.78 13.12
N TYR A 14 -3.85 8.61 12.51
CA TYR A 14 -2.78 7.82 11.90
C TYR A 14 -2.48 8.38 10.51
N PRO A 15 -1.21 8.44 10.06
CA PRO A 15 -0.91 8.83 8.71
C PRO A 15 -1.44 7.76 7.75
N ASP A 16 -2.47 8.10 7.01
CA ASP A 16 -2.84 7.40 5.80
C ASP A 16 -1.81 7.66 4.72
N GLU A 17 -1.51 6.63 3.96
CA GLU A 17 -0.67 6.73 2.78
C GLU A 17 -1.50 6.36 1.55
N GLN A 18 -1.40 7.18 0.52
CA GLN A 18 -2.21 7.05 -0.69
C GLN A 18 -1.33 7.08 -1.93
N ILE A 19 -1.52 6.12 -2.83
CA ILE A 19 -1.01 6.24 -4.19
C ILE A 19 -2.02 6.93 -5.10
N SER A 20 -1.55 7.90 -5.88
CA SER A 20 -2.40 8.68 -6.80
C SER A 20 -2.20 8.30 -8.26
N ALA A 21 -3.16 8.68 -9.11
CA ALA A 21 -2.97 8.57 -10.56
C ALA A 21 -1.90 9.57 -11.01
N GLY A 22 -0.89 9.06 -11.72
CA GLY A 22 0.21 9.87 -12.25
C GLY A 22 -0.13 10.60 -13.54
N SER A 23 0.68 11.62 -13.84
CA SER A 23 0.71 12.29 -15.14
C SER A 23 2.10 12.20 -15.74
N GLN A 24 2.34 11.19 -16.57
CA GLN A 24 3.55 10.90 -17.36
C GLN A 24 4.90 11.19 -16.65
N LEU A 25 5.62 10.11 -16.33
CA LEU A 25 6.99 10.08 -15.80
C LEU A 25 7.87 11.22 -16.31
N THR A 26 8.42 12.01 -15.39
CA THR A 26 9.50 12.94 -15.69
C THR A 26 10.78 12.15 -16.01
N ALA A 27 11.38 12.41 -17.17
CA ALA A 27 12.51 11.69 -17.76
C ALA A 27 13.85 11.69 -16.96
N SER A 28 13.85 12.12 -15.69
CA SER A 28 15.06 12.26 -14.86
C SER A 28 15.20 11.23 -13.73
N ALA A 29 14.21 10.39 -13.46
CA ALA A 29 14.30 9.39 -12.40
C ALA A 29 15.34 8.30 -12.76
N PRO A 30 16.20 7.86 -11.82
CA PRO A 30 17.07 6.71 -12.04
C PRO A 30 16.26 5.45 -12.35
N GLY A 31 16.86 4.48 -13.03
CA GLY A 31 16.22 3.17 -13.19
C GLY A 31 16.07 2.47 -11.83
N ALA A 32 14.98 1.71 -11.64
CA ALA A 32 14.61 1.09 -10.36
C ALA A 32 15.76 0.32 -9.66
N CYS A 33 16.61 -0.35 -10.44
CA CYS A 33 17.73 -1.14 -9.92
C CYS A 33 18.96 -0.31 -9.50
N SER A 34 19.05 0.93 -9.97
CA SER A 34 20.11 1.88 -9.60
C SER A 34 19.64 2.93 -8.60
N ASP A 35 18.32 3.09 -8.44
CA ASP A 35 17.74 4.00 -7.48
C ASP A 35 17.86 3.40 -6.07
N SER A 36 18.45 4.14 -5.14
CA SER A 36 18.65 3.72 -3.75
C SER A 36 17.85 4.55 -2.77
N ALA A 37 17.00 5.46 -3.27
CA ALA A 37 16.15 6.27 -2.42
C ALA A 37 15.09 5.40 -1.74
N PHE A 38 14.91 5.59 -0.44
CA PHE A 38 13.82 5.00 0.31
C PHE A 38 13.48 5.88 1.49
N THR A 39 12.27 5.73 2.00
CA THR A 39 11.90 6.22 3.32
C THR A 39 11.21 5.09 4.09
N THR A 40 11.24 5.17 5.42
CA THR A 40 10.55 4.21 6.29
C THR A 40 9.64 4.97 7.25
N LYS A 41 8.50 4.36 7.57
CA LYS A 41 7.68 4.74 8.70
C LYS A 41 8.44 4.40 9.99
N ASP A 42 8.09 5.09 11.07
CA ASP A 42 8.52 4.72 12.42
C ASP A 42 7.63 3.59 12.98
N ALA A 43 7.40 2.56 12.16
CA ALA A 43 6.53 1.45 12.46
C ALA A 43 6.97 0.22 11.68
N GLU A 44 6.78 -0.95 12.27
CA GLU A 44 7.09 -2.24 11.67
C GLU A 44 6.01 -3.27 12.00
N GLN A 45 5.86 -4.24 11.12
CA GLN A 45 4.97 -5.36 11.32
C GLN A 45 5.69 -6.46 12.11
N ALA A 46 5.06 -6.98 13.15
CA ALA A 46 5.64 -8.04 13.97
C ALA A 46 5.04 -9.41 13.64
N GLY A 47 5.87 -10.35 13.18
CA GLY A 47 5.51 -11.77 13.02
C GLY A 47 4.78 -12.06 11.70
N ARG A 48 3.98 -13.13 11.64
CA ARG A 48 3.25 -13.48 10.41
C ARG A 48 1.91 -12.77 10.35
N TRP A 49 1.66 -12.07 9.26
CA TRP A 49 0.40 -11.36 9.05
C TRP A 49 -0.54 -12.13 8.13
N ASN A 50 -1.83 -12.03 8.42
CA ASN A 50 -2.90 -12.56 7.60
C ASN A 50 -3.69 -11.41 7.00
N TRP A 51 -3.98 -11.52 5.71
CA TRP A 51 -4.75 -10.58 4.93
C TRP A 51 -6.00 -11.26 4.40
N TRP A 52 -7.11 -10.54 4.43
CA TRP A 52 -8.38 -11.00 3.89
C TRP A 52 -8.83 -10.09 2.75
N LEU A 53 -9.57 -10.67 1.81
CA LEU A 53 -10.31 -9.92 0.81
C LEU A 53 -11.73 -9.73 1.32
N GLY A 54 -12.21 -8.50 1.48
CA GLY A 54 -13.60 -8.24 1.83
C GLY A 54 -14.55 -8.78 0.77
N ASP A 55 -15.81 -9.10 1.11
CA ASP A 55 -16.72 -9.85 0.23
C ASP A 55 -17.51 -8.98 -0.76
N GLY A 56 -17.42 -7.65 -0.63
CA GLY A 56 -18.15 -6.64 -1.37
C GLY A 56 -17.80 -6.50 -2.86
N VAL A 57 -17.94 -5.28 -3.38
CA VAL A 57 -17.74 -5.02 -4.81
C VAL A 57 -16.29 -5.31 -5.23
N ARG A 58 -16.10 -5.47 -6.54
CA ARG A 58 -14.78 -5.72 -7.16
C ARG A 58 -14.51 -4.66 -8.19
N PRO A 59 -13.24 -4.43 -8.57
CA PRO A 59 -12.94 -3.55 -9.69
C PRO A 59 -13.70 -3.99 -10.93
N ALA A 60 -14.36 -3.03 -11.59
CA ALA A 60 -15.18 -3.31 -12.74
C ALA A 60 -14.36 -4.05 -13.83
N GLY A 61 -14.91 -5.18 -14.29
CA GLY A 61 -14.27 -6.00 -15.31
C GLY A 61 -13.16 -6.93 -14.83
N LEU A 62 -12.96 -7.08 -13.51
CA LEU A 62 -12.13 -8.14 -12.92
C LEU A 62 -12.99 -9.19 -12.23
N THR A 63 -12.57 -10.44 -12.34
CA THR A 63 -13.18 -11.56 -11.61
C THR A 63 -12.66 -11.61 -10.17
N THR A 64 -13.42 -12.22 -9.26
CA THR A 64 -12.96 -12.48 -7.88
C THR A 64 -11.63 -13.24 -7.84
N SER A 65 -11.41 -14.15 -8.80
CA SER A 65 -10.14 -14.87 -8.90
C SER A 65 -8.98 -13.96 -9.28
N GLU A 66 -9.15 -13.10 -10.29
CA GLU A 66 -8.10 -12.14 -10.68
C GLU A 66 -7.78 -11.16 -9.55
N THR A 67 -8.81 -10.65 -8.85
CA THR A 67 -8.60 -9.79 -7.69
C THR A 67 -7.84 -10.53 -6.58
N ARG A 68 -8.29 -11.73 -6.21
CA ARG A 68 -7.59 -12.56 -5.21
C ARG A 68 -6.13 -12.83 -5.62
N ASP A 69 -5.91 -13.21 -6.87
CA ASP A 69 -4.59 -13.62 -7.34
C ASP A 69 -3.64 -12.40 -7.41
N ALA A 70 -4.14 -11.21 -7.74
CA ALA A 70 -3.38 -9.97 -7.64
C ALA A 70 -2.87 -9.70 -6.21
N LEU A 71 -3.74 -9.83 -5.21
CA LEU A 71 -3.37 -9.61 -3.81
C LEU A 71 -2.38 -10.67 -3.33
N LYS A 72 -2.61 -11.95 -3.66
CA LYS A 72 -1.69 -13.04 -3.32
C LYS A 72 -0.30 -12.83 -3.92
N GLU A 73 -0.24 -12.43 -5.18
CA GLU A 73 1.02 -12.14 -5.87
C GLU A 73 1.75 -10.99 -5.17
N ALA A 74 1.09 -9.86 -4.92
CA ALA A 74 1.71 -8.72 -4.25
C ALA A 74 2.23 -9.05 -2.84
N LEU A 75 1.45 -9.77 -2.02
CA LEU A 75 1.89 -10.24 -0.70
C LEU A 75 3.12 -11.16 -0.80
N THR A 76 3.11 -12.11 -1.75
CA THR A 76 4.23 -13.02 -1.97
C THR A 76 5.47 -12.26 -2.45
N TRP A 77 5.30 -11.33 -3.39
CA TRP A 77 6.39 -10.51 -3.92
C TRP A 77 7.04 -9.65 -2.86
N LEU A 78 6.26 -9.11 -1.92
CA LEU A 78 6.78 -8.37 -0.79
C LEU A 78 7.60 -9.28 0.15
N SER A 79 7.05 -10.44 0.54
CA SER A 79 7.74 -11.38 1.42
C SER A 79 9.02 -11.94 0.79
N GLU A 80 9.01 -12.30 -0.49
CA GLU A 80 10.16 -12.88 -1.20
C GLU A 80 11.17 -11.83 -1.70
N GLY A 81 10.83 -10.54 -1.60
CA GLY A 81 11.62 -9.47 -2.18
C GLY A 81 11.75 -9.54 -3.71
N HIS A 82 10.64 -9.87 -4.38
CA HIS A 82 10.59 -10.06 -5.83
C HIS A 82 11.04 -8.81 -6.60
N ASN A 83 12.13 -8.96 -7.34
CA ASN A 83 12.73 -7.89 -8.14
C ASN A 83 13.32 -8.39 -9.45
N ASN A 84 13.40 -7.51 -10.44
CA ASN A 84 14.08 -7.76 -11.72
C ASN A 84 15.53 -7.24 -11.74
N CYS A 85 16.05 -6.86 -10.57
CA CYS A 85 17.37 -6.26 -10.40
C CYS A 85 18.48 -7.26 -10.09
N ASN A 86 18.13 -8.54 -9.94
CA ASN A 86 19.04 -9.61 -9.50
C ASN A 86 19.69 -9.27 -8.14
N ILE A 87 18.94 -8.58 -7.27
CA ILE A 87 19.35 -8.24 -5.91
C ILE A 87 18.77 -9.30 -4.98
N THR A 88 19.62 -9.91 -4.15
CA THR A 88 19.14 -10.76 -3.06
C THR A 88 18.61 -9.85 -1.94
N PRO A 89 17.37 -10.05 -1.46
CA PRO A 89 16.82 -9.26 -0.37
C PRO A 89 17.69 -9.38 0.88
N GLY A 90 17.91 -8.26 1.57
CA GLY A 90 18.73 -8.20 2.78
C GLY A 90 17.98 -8.60 4.06
N TYR A 91 16.80 -9.19 3.94
CA TYR A 91 15.90 -9.62 5.01
C TYR A 91 15.41 -11.04 4.73
N SER A 92 14.85 -11.71 5.74
CA SER A 92 14.25 -13.03 5.55
C SER A 92 12.76 -12.90 5.17
N GLU A 93 12.26 -13.82 4.33
CA GLU A 93 10.82 -13.91 4.01
C GLU A 93 9.96 -14.00 5.27
N TYR A 94 10.46 -14.68 6.32
CA TYR A 94 9.79 -14.78 7.60
C TYR A 94 9.57 -13.43 8.29
N ALA A 95 10.50 -12.49 8.12
CA ALA A 95 10.43 -11.18 8.76
C ALA A 95 9.40 -10.25 8.12
N VAL A 96 9.02 -10.51 6.86
CA VAL A 96 8.04 -9.72 6.08
C VAL A 96 6.88 -10.63 5.63
N SER A 97 6.55 -11.64 6.43
CA SER A 97 5.68 -12.73 6.03
C SER A 97 4.21 -12.31 6.00
N ALA A 98 3.56 -12.49 4.86
CA ALA A 98 2.17 -12.13 4.62
C ALA A 98 1.39 -13.28 3.95
N TYR A 99 0.19 -13.58 4.46
CA TYR A 99 -0.65 -14.64 3.90
C TYR A 99 -2.02 -14.14 3.51
N TYR A 100 -2.45 -14.47 2.30
CA TYR A 100 -3.87 -14.40 1.96
C TYR A 100 -4.64 -15.53 2.65
N ASN A 101 -5.60 -15.16 3.50
CA ASN A 101 -6.33 -16.09 4.36
C ASN A 101 -7.81 -16.26 3.96
N GLY A 102 -8.18 -15.79 2.76
CA GLY A 102 -9.50 -16.00 2.17
C GLY A 102 -10.34 -14.73 2.07
N VAL A 103 -11.65 -14.94 1.90
CA VAL A 103 -12.65 -13.86 1.85
C VAL A 103 -13.22 -13.64 3.26
N SER A 104 -13.48 -12.39 3.62
CA SER A 104 -14.10 -11.97 4.88
C SER A 104 -15.41 -11.23 4.59
N GLU A 105 -16.39 -11.32 5.49
CA GLU A 105 -17.60 -10.45 5.47
C GLU A 105 -17.29 -9.04 6.04
N LEU A 106 -16.09 -8.85 6.59
CA LEU A 106 -15.58 -7.55 7.01
C LEU A 106 -14.94 -6.85 5.82
N GLU A 107 -15.05 -5.52 5.80
CA GLU A 107 -14.47 -4.61 4.80
C GLU A 107 -13.46 -3.70 5.50
N SER A 108 -12.75 -2.84 4.75
CA SER A 108 -11.82 -1.92 5.42
C SER A 108 -12.55 -0.92 6.31
N ASP A 109 -12.02 -0.67 7.50
CA ASP A 109 -12.56 0.31 8.46
C ASP A 109 -12.16 1.76 8.10
N PHE A 110 -12.03 2.02 6.81
CA PHE A 110 -11.51 3.26 6.28
C PHE A 110 -12.59 4.35 6.22
N HIS A 111 -12.35 5.48 6.91
CA HIS A 111 -13.23 6.64 6.91
C HIS A 111 -12.56 7.85 6.27
N LEU A 112 -13.16 8.41 5.22
CA LEU A 112 -12.76 9.67 4.62
C LEU A 112 -13.59 10.83 5.18
N TYR A 113 -12.89 11.86 5.63
CA TYR A 113 -13.46 13.15 6.01
C TYR A 113 -13.20 14.15 4.88
N GLY A 114 -14.15 15.07 4.64
CA GLY A 114 -14.15 16.02 3.51
C GLY A 114 -13.11 17.15 3.59
N ASP A 115 -11.93 16.85 4.11
CA ASP A 115 -10.73 17.70 4.18
C ASP A 115 -9.46 16.92 3.80
N GLY A 116 -9.59 15.81 3.08
CA GLY A 116 -8.49 14.92 2.72
C GLY A 116 -7.90 14.14 3.88
N LYS A 117 -8.62 14.06 5.01
CA LYS A 117 -8.23 13.19 6.11
C LYS A 117 -8.94 11.86 6.01
N SER A 118 -8.16 10.84 6.24
CA SER A 118 -8.54 9.45 6.35
C SER A 118 -8.19 8.98 7.75
N VAL A 119 -9.07 8.16 8.31
CA VAL A 119 -8.92 7.63 9.67
C VAL A 119 -9.26 6.15 9.63
N CYS A 120 -8.43 5.35 10.31
CA CYS A 120 -8.66 3.93 10.51
C CYS A 120 -9.66 3.76 11.64
N GLY A 121 -10.77 3.06 11.39
CA GLY A 121 -11.87 2.93 12.33
C GLY A 121 -12.38 4.29 12.81
N ASP A 122 -12.49 4.46 14.12
CA ASP A 122 -12.86 5.72 14.77
C ASP A 122 -11.66 6.60 15.17
N GLY A 123 -10.45 6.26 14.71
CA GLY A 123 -9.20 6.95 15.08
C GLY A 123 -8.67 6.55 16.45
N SER A 124 -9.18 5.46 17.03
CA SER A 124 -8.65 4.85 18.24
C SER A 124 -7.99 3.49 17.96
N LEU A 125 -7.16 3.03 18.90
CA LEU A 125 -6.59 1.67 18.87
C LEU A 125 -7.65 0.57 19.06
N ASP A 126 -8.79 0.91 19.65
CA ASP A 126 -9.91 0.00 19.92
C ASP A 126 -10.88 -0.07 18.74
N GLY A 127 -10.75 0.83 17.75
CA GLY A 127 -11.50 0.81 16.50
C GLY A 127 -11.03 -0.24 15.48
N ARG A 128 -10.17 -1.17 15.90
CA ARG A 128 -9.71 -2.34 15.14
C ARG A 128 -10.73 -3.47 15.18
N ASP A 129 -10.87 -4.22 14.10
CA ASP A 129 -11.74 -5.39 14.03
C ASP A 129 -11.00 -6.73 14.21
N GLY A 130 -9.67 -6.68 14.27
CA GLY A 130 -8.80 -7.85 14.42
C GLY A 130 -8.39 -8.50 13.09
N LYS A 131 -8.72 -7.90 11.94
CA LYS A 131 -8.37 -8.38 10.61
C LYS A 131 -7.77 -7.27 9.77
N SER A 132 -6.80 -7.64 8.96
CA SER A 132 -6.29 -6.79 7.89
C SER A 132 -7.03 -7.08 6.60
N VAL A 133 -7.85 -6.14 6.14
CA VAL A 133 -8.77 -6.34 5.03
C VAL A 133 -8.39 -5.46 3.85
N VAL A 134 -8.41 -6.07 2.67
CA VAL A 134 -8.44 -5.35 1.40
C VAL A 134 -9.86 -5.30 0.87
N ASP A 135 -10.35 -4.09 0.60
CA ASP A 135 -11.64 -3.88 -0.03
C ASP A 135 -11.60 -2.92 -1.23
N PHE A 136 -12.78 -2.70 -1.78
CA PHE A 136 -13.00 -1.89 -2.98
C PHE A 136 -14.19 -0.98 -2.73
N GLY A 137 -14.00 0.31 -2.88
CA GLY A 137 -15.05 1.27 -2.56
C GLY A 137 -14.73 2.65 -3.08
N ASN A 138 -15.48 3.62 -2.57
CA ASN A 138 -15.24 5.02 -2.89
C ASN A 138 -14.07 5.55 -2.04
N LEU A 139 -13.15 6.26 -2.69
CA LEU A 139 -12.15 7.08 -2.01
C LEU A 139 -12.22 8.57 -2.41
N ASP A 140 -13.36 9.03 -2.93
CA ASP A 140 -13.59 10.44 -3.21
C ASP A 140 -13.31 11.33 -2.01
N ASP A 141 -12.39 12.27 -2.21
CA ASP A 141 -12.15 13.40 -1.32
C ASP A 141 -12.57 14.69 -2.02
N PRO A 142 -13.69 15.32 -1.61
CA PRO A 142 -14.17 16.56 -2.21
C PRO A 142 -13.14 17.69 -2.12
N GLY A 143 -12.46 17.99 -3.25
CA GLY A 143 -11.53 19.11 -3.36
C GLY A 143 -10.06 18.73 -3.54
N ASN A 144 -9.74 17.43 -3.65
CA ASN A 144 -8.39 16.92 -3.85
C ASN A 144 -8.32 15.93 -5.02
N THR A 145 -7.11 15.49 -5.36
CA THR A 145 -6.88 14.44 -6.35
C THR A 145 -7.31 13.10 -5.75
N THR A 146 -8.31 12.44 -6.34
CA THR A 146 -8.79 11.17 -5.80
C THR A 146 -7.75 10.06 -5.97
N PRO A 147 -7.33 9.38 -4.90
CA PRO A 147 -6.30 8.35 -4.96
C PRO A 147 -6.76 7.10 -5.72
N LEU A 148 -5.79 6.25 -6.10
CA LEU A 148 -6.04 4.92 -6.64
C LEU A 148 -6.35 3.93 -5.52
N ALA A 149 -5.61 4.00 -4.43
CA ALA A 149 -5.82 3.23 -3.23
C ALA A 149 -5.27 3.99 -2.02
N ALA A 150 -5.63 3.52 -0.84
CA ALA A 150 -5.18 4.08 0.42
C ALA A 150 -4.99 2.97 1.45
N GLU A 151 -3.98 3.13 2.30
CA GLU A 151 -3.60 2.21 3.36
C GLU A 151 -3.72 2.87 4.73
N CYS A 152 -4.40 2.20 5.65
CA CYS A 152 -4.56 2.66 7.01
C CYS A 152 -3.99 1.66 8.00
N THR A 153 -3.14 2.11 8.93
CA THR A 153 -2.47 1.25 9.92
C THR A 153 -2.74 1.69 11.35
N TRP A 154 -3.07 0.72 12.20
CA TRP A 154 -3.10 0.91 13.65
C TRP A 154 -1.76 0.54 14.25
N THR A 155 -1.13 1.51 14.92
CA THR A 155 0.20 1.35 15.49
C THR A 155 0.21 1.49 17.01
N LEU A 156 0.88 0.56 17.68
CA LEU A 156 1.11 0.59 19.12
C LEU A 156 2.54 1.08 19.41
N PRO A 157 2.69 2.21 20.12
CA PRO A 157 4.01 2.74 20.42
C PRO A 157 4.91 1.76 21.18
N GLN A 158 6.16 1.64 20.75
CA GLN A 158 7.16 0.83 21.45
C GLN A 158 8.26 1.71 22.06
N PRO A 159 8.60 1.53 23.34
CA PRO A 159 9.76 2.20 23.90
C PRO A 159 11.04 1.72 23.22
N PHE A 160 11.83 2.67 22.70
CA PHE A 160 13.17 2.45 22.14
C PHE A 160 13.24 1.60 20.85
N ASN A 161 12.11 1.25 20.24
CA ASN A 161 12.00 0.52 18.97
C ASN A 161 10.99 1.21 18.04
N LYS A 162 10.90 0.75 16.79
CA LYS A 162 9.80 1.15 15.89
C LYS A 162 8.46 0.76 16.51
N ASN A 163 7.40 1.52 16.20
CA ASN A 163 6.06 1.19 16.67
C ASN A 163 5.58 -0.13 16.06
N ASN A 164 4.80 -0.91 16.80
CA ASN A 164 4.25 -2.16 16.27
C ASN A 164 3.01 -1.86 15.46
N ILE A 165 3.01 -2.24 14.19
CA ILE A 165 1.82 -2.30 13.37
C ILE A 165 1.01 -3.51 13.81
N LEU A 166 -0.21 -3.27 14.29
CA LEU A 166 -1.10 -4.31 14.81
C LEU A 166 -2.08 -4.82 13.77
N GLU A 167 -2.52 -3.93 12.89
CA GLU A 167 -3.58 -4.12 11.91
C GLU A 167 -3.42 -3.07 10.82
N SER A 168 -3.88 -3.41 9.62
CA SER A 168 -3.78 -2.55 8.44
C SER A 168 -4.86 -2.93 7.46
N ASP A 169 -5.51 -1.92 6.91
CA ASP A 169 -6.52 -2.07 5.89
C ASP A 169 -6.12 -1.32 4.64
N VAL A 170 -6.58 -1.82 3.49
CA VAL A 170 -6.37 -1.20 2.19
C VAL A 170 -7.69 -1.07 1.46
N ARG A 171 -8.00 0.13 0.97
CA ARG A 171 -9.14 0.35 0.07
C ARG A 171 -8.66 0.75 -1.30
N PHE A 172 -9.18 0.12 -2.33
CA PHE A 172 -8.99 0.54 -3.72
C PHE A 172 -10.17 1.39 -4.18
N ASN A 173 -9.89 2.52 -4.84
CA ASN A 173 -10.92 3.38 -5.39
C ASN A 173 -11.52 2.79 -6.67
N THR A 174 -12.64 2.08 -6.55
CA THR A 174 -13.34 1.50 -7.70
C THR A 174 -14.53 2.31 -8.18
N THR A 175 -14.82 3.43 -7.50
CA THR A 175 -15.84 4.39 -7.94
C THR A 175 -15.34 5.20 -9.13
N ASP A 176 -14.10 5.71 -9.05
CA ASP A 176 -13.56 6.63 -10.07
C ASP A 176 -12.49 6.03 -10.95
N LYS A 177 -11.89 4.91 -10.52
CA LYS A 177 -10.73 4.30 -11.20
C LYS A 177 -11.08 2.91 -11.70
N SER A 178 -10.52 2.59 -12.86
CA SER A 178 -10.58 1.26 -13.44
C SER A 178 -9.24 0.56 -13.26
N PHE A 179 -9.26 -0.71 -12.88
CA PHE A 179 -8.05 -1.49 -12.71
C PHE A 179 -7.96 -2.60 -13.76
N TYR A 180 -6.76 -3.12 -13.95
CA TYR A 180 -6.52 -4.34 -14.70
C TYR A 180 -5.64 -5.30 -13.89
N TYR A 181 -5.89 -6.60 -14.04
CA TYR A 181 -4.95 -7.63 -13.58
C TYR A 181 -3.88 -7.83 -14.66
N ASN A 182 -4.26 -8.25 -15.86
CA ASN A 182 -3.36 -8.30 -17.03
C ASN A 182 -3.51 -7.04 -17.88
N LYS A 183 -2.39 -6.43 -18.26
CA LYS A 183 -2.39 -5.20 -19.06
C LYS A 183 -3.05 -5.50 -20.42
N PRO A 184 -4.20 -4.88 -20.74
CA PRO A 184 -4.83 -5.08 -22.03
C PRO A 184 -3.98 -4.43 -23.13
N SER A 185 -4.02 -4.99 -24.34
CA SER A 185 -3.27 -4.45 -25.49
C SER A 185 -3.69 -3.02 -25.85
N SER A 186 -4.97 -2.70 -25.69
CA SER A 186 -5.55 -1.36 -25.86
C SER A 186 -5.82 -0.70 -24.50
N CYS A 187 -4.86 -0.74 -23.59
CA CYS A 187 -5.00 -0.12 -22.28
C CYS A 187 -5.13 1.40 -22.41
N SER A 188 -6.13 1.96 -21.73
CA SER A 188 -6.33 3.39 -21.58
C SER A 188 -7.19 3.64 -20.34
N ASN A 189 -6.78 4.62 -19.53
CA ASN A 189 -7.40 5.01 -18.27
C ASN A 189 -7.64 3.82 -17.31
N ARG A 190 -6.64 2.94 -17.18
CA ARG A 190 -6.67 1.81 -16.25
C ARG A 190 -5.34 1.62 -15.55
N PHE A 191 -5.39 1.22 -14.29
CA PHE A 191 -4.23 1.09 -13.42
C PHE A 191 -3.95 -0.37 -13.08
N ASP A 192 -2.67 -0.68 -12.86
CA ASP A 192 -2.25 -2.04 -12.53
C ASP A 192 -2.63 -2.42 -11.11
N LEU A 193 -3.56 -3.35 -10.93
CA LEU A 193 -4.01 -3.77 -9.60
C LEU A 193 -2.86 -4.34 -8.76
N ARG A 194 -1.89 -5.00 -9.40
CA ARG A 194 -0.79 -5.68 -8.73
C ARG A 194 0.27 -4.72 -8.20
N GLY A 195 0.70 -3.76 -9.01
CA GLY A 195 1.62 -2.71 -8.60
C GLY A 195 1.03 -1.85 -7.48
N VAL A 196 -0.23 -1.42 -7.62
CA VAL A 196 -0.93 -0.68 -6.55
C VAL A 196 -1.03 -1.51 -5.27
N ALA A 197 -1.40 -2.80 -5.35
CA ALA A 197 -1.42 -3.65 -4.16
C ALA A 197 -0.04 -3.80 -3.50
N LEU A 198 1.02 -3.95 -4.30
CA LEU A 198 2.38 -4.07 -3.75
C LEU A 198 2.81 -2.78 -3.04
N HIS A 199 2.46 -1.62 -3.60
CA HIS A 199 2.69 -0.31 -2.99
C HIS A 199 1.99 -0.20 -1.63
N GLU A 200 0.68 -0.45 -1.58
CA GLU A 200 -0.10 -0.32 -0.35
C GLU A 200 0.36 -1.33 0.71
N PHE A 201 0.64 -2.58 0.34
CA PHE A 201 1.22 -3.52 1.29
C PHE A 201 2.61 -3.08 1.75
N GLY A 202 3.42 -2.45 0.91
CA GLY A 202 4.69 -1.84 1.33
C GLY A 202 4.51 -0.90 2.53
N HIS A 203 3.45 -0.08 2.51
CA HIS A 203 3.10 0.80 3.62
C HIS A 203 2.69 0.06 4.88
N SER A 204 1.90 -1.01 4.76
CA SER A 204 1.55 -1.89 5.88
C SER A 204 2.78 -2.52 6.53
N TYR A 205 3.86 -2.71 5.77
CA TYR A 205 5.14 -3.23 6.26
C TYR A 205 6.16 -2.14 6.61
N GLY A 206 5.72 -0.88 6.73
CA GLY A 206 6.52 0.22 7.26
C GLY A 206 7.37 0.95 6.21
N LEU A 207 7.23 0.66 4.91
CA LEU A 207 7.82 1.49 3.88
C LEU A 207 7.09 2.84 3.81
N GLY A 208 7.83 3.90 3.54
CA GLY A 208 7.28 5.22 3.27
C GLY A 208 7.42 5.59 1.80
N HIS A 209 6.70 6.64 1.42
CA HIS A 209 6.72 7.18 0.07
C HIS A 209 8.10 7.70 -0.36
N VAL A 210 8.35 7.63 -1.67
CA VAL A 210 9.37 8.41 -2.37
C VAL A 210 8.73 9.33 -3.41
N SER A 211 9.38 10.44 -3.73
CA SER A 211 8.82 11.44 -4.64
C SER A 211 8.77 10.92 -6.09
N GLU A 212 7.58 10.89 -6.69
CA GLU A 212 7.39 10.54 -8.11
C GLU A 212 8.32 11.29 -9.06
N SER A 213 8.45 12.60 -8.89
CA SER A 213 9.28 13.46 -9.75
C SER A 213 10.76 13.09 -9.77
N SER A 214 11.24 12.32 -8.78
CA SER A 214 12.65 11.95 -8.62
C SER A 214 12.88 10.43 -8.65
N HIS A 215 11.87 9.65 -8.27
CA HIS A 215 11.98 8.22 -7.96
C HIS A 215 10.80 7.39 -8.52
N GLY A 216 10.12 7.88 -9.57
CA GLY A 216 8.90 7.28 -10.15
C GLY A 216 9.00 5.81 -10.62
N ASN A 217 10.22 5.27 -10.75
CA ASN A 217 10.43 3.87 -11.10
C ASN A 217 10.46 2.92 -9.89
N LEU A 218 10.42 3.44 -8.66
CA LEU A 218 10.35 2.64 -7.44
C LEU A 218 8.89 2.30 -7.09
N THR A 219 8.69 1.16 -6.41
CA THR A 219 7.36 0.71 -6.02
C THR A 219 6.70 1.70 -5.09
N MET A 220 7.44 2.26 -4.14
CA MET A 220 6.91 3.23 -3.16
C MET A 220 6.78 4.66 -3.71
N SER A 221 6.78 4.83 -5.03
CA SER A 221 6.53 6.15 -5.61
C SER A 221 5.08 6.58 -5.42
N THR A 222 4.84 7.84 -5.09
CA THR A 222 3.51 8.38 -4.74
C THR A 222 2.47 8.33 -5.85
N GLN A 223 2.84 7.99 -7.08
CA GLN A 223 1.93 7.95 -8.22
C GLN A 223 2.16 6.72 -9.09
N LEU A 224 1.11 6.27 -9.78
CA LEU A 224 1.22 5.28 -10.85
C LEU A 224 0.57 5.83 -12.12
N ASP A 225 1.33 5.83 -13.21
CA ASP A 225 0.87 6.30 -14.51
C ASP A 225 -0.18 5.38 -15.13
N ASP A 226 -1.01 5.96 -16.01
CA ASP A 226 -1.99 5.21 -16.80
C ASP A 226 -1.32 4.08 -17.57
N CYS A 227 -1.86 2.86 -17.40
CA CYS A 227 -1.36 1.66 -18.04
C CYS A 227 0.09 1.31 -17.72
N ASP A 228 0.69 1.87 -16.68
CA ASP A 228 2.01 1.47 -16.21
C ASP A 228 1.92 0.22 -15.31
N ASN A 229 2.95 -0.62 -15.39
CA ASN A 229 3.13 -1.84 -14.59
C ASN A 229 4.57 -1.96 -14.05
N SER A 230 5.32 -0.86 -14.04
CA SER A 230 6.70 -0.76 -13.54
C SER A 230 6.80 -1.10 -12.03
N GLN A 231 5.80 -0.73 -11.25
CA GLN A 231 5.73 -0.95 -9.79
C GLN A 231 5.35 -2.38 -9.37
N ARG A 232 5.38 -3.36 -10.28
CA ARG A 232 5.18 -4.79 -9.93
C ARG A 232 6.41 -5.44 -9.30
N THR A 233 7.55 -4.77 -9.34
CA THR A 233 8.83 -5.31 -8.87
C THR A 233 9.46 -4.32 -7.92
N LEU A 234 9.93 -4.81 -6.78
CA LEU A 234 10.65 -4.00 -5.82
C LEU A 234 11.96 -3.52 -6.44
N GLY A 235 12.15 -2.20 -6.47
CA GLY A 235 13.41 -1.58 -6.85
C GLY A 235 14.45 -1.70 -5.75
N ASN A 236 15.67 -1.23 -6.03
CA ASN A 236 16.75 -1.30 -5.05
C ASN A 236 16.46 -0.47 -3.79
N GLY A 237 15.85 0.72 -3.94
CA GLY A 237 15.36 1.52 -2.82
C GLY A 237 14.36 0.78 -1.94
N ASP A 238 13.33 0.17 -2.54
CA ASP A 238 12.30 -0.58 -1.81
C ASP A 238 12.91 -1.74 -0.99
N LEU A 239 13.86 -2.48 -1.58
CA LEU A 239 14.60 -3.56 -0.90
C LEU A 239 15.49 -3.05 0.24
N LEU A 240 16.13 -1.88 0.07
CA LEU A 240 16.93 -1.26 1.12
C LEU A 240 16.06 -0.79 2.29
N GLY A 241 14.86 -0.26 2.01
CA GLY A 241 13.89 0.11 3.05
C GLY A 241 13.42 -1.09 3.88
N LEU A 242 13.06 -2.20 3.21
CA LEU A 242 12.68 -3.43 3.92
C LEU A 242 13.85 -4.02 4.71
N LYS A 243 15.08 -3.93 4.18
CA LYS A 243 16.28 -4.32 4.93
C LYS A 243 16.52 -3.44 6.16
N ASP A 244 16.27 -2.13 6.07
CA ASP A 244 16.42 -1.21 7.21
C ASP A 244 15.45 -1.55 8.35
N ILE A 245 14.26 -2.05 8.01
CA ILE A 245 13.24 -2.44 8.99
C ILE A 245 13.47 -3.86 9.52
N TYR A 246 13.81 -4.82 8.65
CA TYR A 246 13.73 -6.26 8.94
C TYR A 246 15.04 -7.06 8.80
N GLY A 247 16.16 -6.40 8.46
CA GLY A 247 17.45 -7.02 8.12
C GLY A 247 18.53 -6.99 9.20
#